data_AF-A0A662PTV2-F1
#
_entry.id   AF-A0A662PTV2-F1
#
_cell.length_a   1.000
_cell.length_b   1.000
_cell.length_c   1.000
_cell.angle_alpha   90.00
_cell.angle_beta   90.00
_cell.angle_gamma   90.00
#
_symmetry.space_group_name_H-M   'P 1'
#
loop_
_entity.id
_entity.type
_entity.pdbx_description
1 polymer ?
#
loop_
_entity_poly.entity_id
_entity_poly.type
_entity_poly.pdbx_seq_one_letter_code
_entity_poly.pdbx_strand_id
1 'polypeptide(L)'
;MEERRAAGYVTLIEPRTRRGLIEYRLRIVTPGGERITAYIREPPLWLKLGTPVDITITSIGDRLMVEHISRKSNMRELNVTPIVIDEIAREMFTVISGRINGKFFSIPILDNHLVSRLPDKVPSKVYCVLSEGGGLKILEIISEKEYMILMNARKILNQIIGNERKINEYVKNLLEEYVKDDDKS
;
A
#
# COMPACT_ATOMS: atom_id res chain seq x y z
N MET A 1 -0.06 26.82 8.97
CA MET A 1 -0.05 25.46 8.37
C MET A 1 -1.05 24.64 9.16
N GLU A 2 -2.01 24.03 8.49
CA GLU A 2 -3.05 23.24 9.16
C GLU A 2 -2.58 21.78 9.23
N GLU A 3 -2.37 21.28 10.45
CA GLU A 3 -1.99 19.90 10.72
C GLU A 3 -3.27 19.06 10.87
N ARG A 4 -3.34 17.97 10.12
CA ARG A 4 -4.45 17.00 10.18
C ARG A 4 -3.93 15.64 10.58
N ARG A 5 -4.52 15.05 11.62
CA ARG A 5 -4.27 13.66 12.02
C ARG A 5 -5.35 12.74 11.45
N ALA A 6 -4.93 11.59 10.94
CA ALA A 6 -5.85 10.59 10.42
C ALA A 6 -5.35 9.17 10.71
N ALA A 7 -6.28 8.23 10.70
CA ALA A 7 -6.02 6.81 10.86
C ALA A 7 -6.72 6.04 9.74
N GLY A 8 -6.05 5.05 9.16
CA GLY A 8 -6.64 4.26 8.09
C GLY A 8 -5.72 3.18 7.54
N TYR A 9 -6.14 2.60 6.43
CA TYR A 9 -5.41 1.55 5.72
C TYR A 9 -4.73 2.09 4.48
N VAL A 10 -3.45 1.76 4.31
CA VAL A 10 -2.72 2.06 3.07
C VAL A 10 -3.27 1.19 1.95
N THR A 11 -3.81 1.82 0.91
CA THR A 11 -4.44 1.16 -0.24
C THR A 11 -3.71 1.42 -1.55
N LEU A 12 -2.85 2.43 -1.60
CA LEU A 12 -1.95 2.70 -2.72
C LEU A 12 -0.59 3.12 -2.19
N ILE A 13 0.47 2.63 -2.83
CA ILE A 13 1.83 3.14 -2.71
C ILE A 13 2.36 3.25 -4.14
N GLU A 14 2.56 4.47 -4.62
CA GLU A 14 3.00 4.69 -6.00
C GLU A 14 4.15 5.70 -6.04
N PRO A 15 5.33 5.33 -6.56
CA PRO A 15 6.43 6.28 -6.73
C PRO A 15 6.08 7.31 -7.82
N ARG A 16 6.46 8.55 -7.57
CA ARG A 16 6.29 9.70 -8.45
C ARG A 16 7.59 10.49 -8.46
N THR A 17 8.04 10.87 -9.64
CA THR A 17 9.18 11.79 -9.77
C THR A 17 8.66 13.21 -9.84
N ARG A 18 9.18 14.11 -9.00
CA ARG A 18 8.87 15.54 -9.03
C ARG A 18 10.16 16.33 -8.87
N ARG A 19 10.46 17.21 -9.84
CA ARG A 19 11.67 18.06 -9.82
C ARG A 19 12.97 17.27 -9.56
N GLY A 20 13.07 16.07 -10.13
CA GLY A 20 14.23 15.18 -9.97
C GLY A 20 14.26 14.38 -8.65
N LEU A 21 13.33 14.60 -7.73
CA LEU A 21 13.23 13.85 -6.47
C LEU A 21 12.12 12.79 -6.55
N ILE A 22 12.32 11.66 -5.89
CA ILE A 22 11.30 10.61 -5.75
C ILE A 22 10.44 10.96 -4.53
N GLU A 23 9.12 10.97 -4.75
CA GLU A 23 8.10 11.05 -3.71
C GLU A 23 7.13 9.88 -3.91
N TYR A 24 6.54 9.38 -2.85
CA TYR A 24 5.58 8.29 -2.89
C TYR A 24 4.20 8.83 -2.61
N ARG A 25 3.29 8.65 -3.57
CA ARG A 25 1.87 8.92 -3.39
C ARG A 25 1.26 7.76 -2.61
N LEU A 26 0.72 8.07 -1.45
CA LEU A 26 -0.05 7.18 -0.62
C LEU A 26 -1.54 7.45 -0.79
N ARG A 27 -2.34 6.39 -0.85
CA ARG A 27 -3.79 6.47 -0.61
C ARG A 27 -4.10 5.76 0.69
N ILE A 28 -4.84 6.44 1.56
CA ILE A 28 -5.20 5.96 2.89
C ILE A 28 -6.71 6.00 3.00
N VAL A 29 -7.32 4.86 3.29
CA VAL A 29 -8.78 4.74 3.47
C VAL A 29 -9.07 4.65 4.95
N THR A 30 -9.82 5.62 5.48
CA THR A 30 -10.23 5.61 6.89
C THR A 30 -11.31 4.53 7.12
N PRO A 31 -11.52 4.06 8.36
CA PRO A 31 -12.64 3.17 8.67
C PRO A 31 -14.02 3.73 8.29
N GLY A 32 -14.15 5.07 8.25
CA GLY A 32 -15.36 5.78 7.80
C GLY A 32 -15.52 5.83 6.27
N GLY A 33 -14.58 5.30 5.49
CA GLY A 33 -14.63 5.27 4.02
C GLY A 33 -14.03 6.50 3.33
N GLU A 34 -13.50 7.46 4.09
CA GLU A 34 -12.81 8.62 3.51
C GLU A 34 -11.50 8.19 2.84
N ARG A 35 -11.25 8.71 1.63
CA ARG A 35 -10.01 8.50 0.87
C ARG A 35 -9.11 9.72 0.97
N ILE A 36 -7.98 9.55 1.63
CA ILE A 36 -6.95 10.58 1.75
C ILE A 36 -5.82 10.24 0.78
N THR A 37 -5.48 11.18 -0.10
CA THR A 37 -4.30 11.09 -0.96
C THR A 37 -3.22 12.02 -0.40
N ALA A 38 -2.10 11.47 0.02
CA ALA A 38 -0.98 12.21 0.60
C ALA A 38 0.36 11.73 0.03
N TYR A 39 1.43 12.48 0.27
CA TYR A 39 2.75 12.21 -0.27
C TYR A 39 3.78 12.06 0.85
N ILE A 40 4.68 11.07 0.72
CA ILE A 40 5.80 10.84 1.63
C ILE A 40 7.09 10.71 0.83
N ARG A 41 8.21 11.25 1.31
CA ARG A 41 9.51 11.12 0.62
C ARG A 41 10.18 9.79 0.93
N GLU A 42 10.18 9.44 2.21
CA GLU A 42 10.86 8.25 2.73
C GLU A 42 9.84 7.34 3.41
N PRO A 43 9.18 6.45 2.65
CA PRO A 43 8.24 5.49 3.24
C PRO A 43 9.01 4.51 4.14
N PRO A 44 8.51 4.22 5.35
CA PRO A 44 9.14 3.21 6.20
C PRO A 44 9.19 1.84 5.53
N LEU A 45 10.25 1.06 5.77
CA LEU A 45 10.44 -0.28 5.19
C LEU A 45 9.30 -1.26 5.51
N TRP A 46 8.58 -1.03 6.60
CA TRP A 46 7.46 -1.86 7.02
C TRP A 46 6.16 -1.55 6.28
N LEU A 47 6.09 -0.46 5.52
CA LEU A 47 4.89 0.02 4.86
C LEU A 47 4.54 -0.87 3.65
N LYS A 48 3.32 -1.42 3.66
CA LYS A 48 2.76 -2.20 2.55
C LYS A 48 1.25 -1.95 2.41
N LEU A 49 0.68 -2.38 1.29
CA LEU A 49 -0.78 -2.35 1.13
C LEU A 49 -1.46 -3.13 2.24
N GLY A 50 -2.58 -2.60 2.72
CA GLY A 50 -3.33 -3.13 3.87
C GLY A 50 -2.73 -2.81 5.23
N THR A 51 -1.59 -2.11 5.30
CA THR A 51 -1.01 -1.69 6.59
C THR A 51 -1.90 -0.64 7.25
N PRO A 52 -2.28 -0.83 8.52
CA PRO A 52 -2.98 0.17 9.29
C PRO A 52 -1.98 1.20 9.82
N VAL A 53 -2.27 2.48 9.60
CA VAL A 53 -1.37 3.58 9.91
C VAL A 53 -2.08 4.70 10.65
N ASP A 54 -1.34 5.33 11.56
CA ASP A 54 -1.62 6.66 12.07
C ASP A 54 -0.70 7.64 11.33
N ILE A 55 -1.28 8.70 10.77
CA ILE A 55 -0.55 9.70 9.98
C ILE A 55 -0.81 11.10 10.51
N THR A 56 0.22 11.92 10.42
CA THR A 56 0.13 13.37 10.57
C THR A 56 0.44 13.99 9.21
N ILE A 57 -0.50 14.79 8.72
CA ILE A 57 -0.45 15.39 7.40
C ILE A 57 -0.48 16.89 7.52
N THR A 58 0.36 17.57 6.75
CA THR A 58 0.33 19.02 6.62
C THR A 58 0.08 19.42 5.17
N SER A 59 -0.70 20.48 4.97
CA SER A 59 -0.91 21.05 3.64
C SER A 59 0.30 21.88 3.20
N ILE A 60 0.88 21.53 2.06
CA ILE A 60 1.94 22.28 1.37
C ILE A 60 1.44 22.63 -0.03
N GLY A 61 0.95 23.86 -0.19
CA GLY A 61 0.32 24.32 -1.43
C GLY A 61 -0.98 23.57 -1.70
N ASP A 62 -1.02 22.82 -2.81
CA ASP A 62 -2.17 22.03 -3.27
C ASP A 62 -2.16 20.57 -2.75
N ARG A 63 -1.19 20.22 -1.90
CA ARG A 63 -0.92 18.82 -1.54
C ARG A 63 -0.84 18.57 -0.06
N LEU A 64 -1.17 17.34 0.28
CA LEU A 64 -1.04 16.77 1.61
C LEU A 64 0.29 16.03 1.72
N MET A 65 1.17 16.49 2.60
CA MET A 65 2.46 15.85 2.90
C MET A 65 2.39 15.11 4.22
N VAL A 66 2.85 13.86 4.23
CA VAL A 66 2.97 13.06 5.45
C VAL A 66 4.22 13.50 6.19
N GLU A 67 4.04 14.11 7.36
CA GLU A 67 5.14 14.48 8.27
C GLU A 67 5.53 13.32 9.17
N HIS A 68 4.52 12.61 9.69
CA HIS A 68 4.73 11.45 10.53
C HIS A 68 3.82 10.29 10.12
N ILE A 69 4.36 9.08 10.16
CA ILE A 69 3.66 7.83 9.89
C ILE A 69 4.12 6.76 10.87
N SER A 70 3.16 6.10 11.50
CA SER A 70 3.43 4.99 12.42
C SER A 70 2.42 3.87 12.22
N ARG A 71 2.74 2.68 12.71
CA ARG A 71 1.81 1.54 12.69
C ARG A 71 0.71 1.77 13.72
N LYS A 72 -0.53 1.58 13.30
CA LYS A 72 -1.67 1.64 14.20
C LYS A 72 -1.92 0.28 14.85
N SER A 73 -1.59 0.18 16.13
CA SER A 73 -1.52 -1.09 16.88
C SER A 73 -2.87 -1.76 17.13
N ASN A 74 -3.96 -0.99 17.21
CA ASN A 74 -5.31 -1.50 17.50
C ASN A 74 -6.10 -1.91 16.25
N MET A 75 -5.48 -1.89 15.06
CA MET A 75 -6.10 -2.32 13.81
C MET A 75 -5.32 -3.50 13.25
N ARG A 76 -6.05 -4.52 12.78
CA ARG A 76 -5.42 -5.67 12.11
C ARG A 76 -5.00 -5.30 10.71
N GLU A 77 -3.85 -5.83 10.30
CA GLU A 77 -3.38 -5.72 8.92
C GLU A 77 -4.35 -6.41 7.96
N LEU A 78 -4.64 -5.76 6.84
CA LEU A 78 -5.49 -6.33 5.79
C LEU A 78 -4.61 -6.99 4.73
N ASN A 79 -5.03 -8.15 4.27
CA ASN A 79 -4.37 -8.82 3.17
C ASN A 79 -4.92 -8.31 1.83
N VAL A 80 -4.05 -8.32 0.82
CA VAL A 80 -4.48 -8.20 -0.57
C VAL A 80 -4.94 -9.57 -1.04
N THR A 81 -6.23 -9.72 -1.30
CA THR A 81 -6.87 -11.00 -1.60
C THR A 81 -7.25 -11.07 -3.08
N PRO A 82 -6.91 -12.16 -3.80
CA PRO A 82 -7.41 -12.36 -5.15
C PRO A 82 -8.92 -12.67 -5.11
N ILE A 83 -9.66 -12.03 -6.00
CA ILE A 83 -11.09 -12.24 -6.18
C ILE A 83 -11.38 -12.44 -7.68
N VAL A 84 -12.43 -13.18 -8.00
CA VAL A 84 -12.98 -13.23 -9.36
C VAL A 84 -14.27 -12.43 -9.37
N ILE A 85 -14.34 -11.41 -10.20
CA ILE A 85 -15.58 -10.68 -10.49
C ILE A 85 -16.25 -11.40 -11.65
N ASP A 86 -17.41 -12.00 -11.40
CA ASP A 86 -18.18 -12.74 -12.40
C ASP A 86 -19.17 -11.82 -13.14
N GLU A 87 -19.70 -10.80 -12.46
CA GLU A 87 -20.71 -9.89 -13.00
C GLU A 87 -20.55 -8.46 -12.43
N ILE A 88 -20.82 -7.47 -13.27
CA ILE A 88 -20.91 -6.06 -12.89
C ILE A 88 -22.23 -5.50 -13.42
N ALA A 89 -23.19 -5.26 -12.53
CA ALA A 89 -24.45 -4.61 -12.87
C ALA A 89 -24.33 -3.10 -12.63
N ARG A 90 -24.68 -2.28 -13.62
CA ARG A 90 -24.61 -0.82 -13.57
C ARG A 90 -25.99 -0.22 -13.78
N GLU A 91 -26.79 -0.20 -12.72
CA GLU A 91 -28.13 0.42 -12.72
C GLU A 91 -28.09 1.77 -11.97
N MET A 92 -28.98 2.00 -10.98
CA MET A 92 -28.92 3.18 -10.10
C MET A 92 -27.65 3.21 -9.24
N PHE A 93 -27.11 2.05 -8.91
CA PHE A 93 -25.82 1.88 -8.26
C PHE A 93 -25.06 0.72 -8.91
N THR A 94 -23.73 0.72 -8.79
CA THR A 94 -22.91 -0.36 -9.31
C THR A 94 -22.92 -1.51 -8.30
N VAL A 95 -23.30 -2.71 -8.74
CA VAL A 95 -23.20 -3.95 -7.95
C VAL A 95 -22.19 -4.86 -8.60
N ILE A 96 -21.32 -5.44 -7.80
CA ILE A 96 -20.40 -6.47 -8.25
C ILE A 96 -20.71 -7.79 -7.57
N SER A 97 -20.65 -8.87 -8.34
CA SER A 97 -20.85 -10.23 -7.86
C SER A 97 -19.70 -11.11 -8.31
N GLY A 98 -19.34 -12.10 -7.49
CA GLY A 98 -18.21 -12.96 -7.80
C GLY A 98 -17.85 -13.95 -6.72
N ARG A 99 -16.57 -14.35 -6.69
CA ARG A 99 -16.05 -15.34 -5.74
C ARG A 99 -14.79 -14.86 -5.02
N ILE A 100 -14.75 -15.13 -3.71
CA ILE A 100 -13.60 -14.91 -2.83
C ILE A 100 -13.36 -16.21 -2.07
N ASN A 101 -12.18 -16.80 -2.21
CA ASN A 101 -11.86 -18.09 -1.57
C ASN A 101 -12.92 -19.18 -1.82
N GLY A 102 -13.47 -19.21 -3.04
CA GLY A 102 -14.51 -20.16 -3.45
C GLY A 102 -15.93 -19.83 -2.96
N LYS A 103 -16.11 -18.82 -2.10
CA LYS A 103 -17.42 -18.38 -1.61
C LYS A 103 -17.97 -17.26 -2.48
N PHE A 104 -19.27 -17.30 -2.75
CA PHE A 104 -19.98 -16.25 -3.48
C PHE A 104 -20.06 -14.96 -2.65
N PHE A 105 -19.95 -13.81 -3.31
CA PHE A 105 -20.29 -12.52 -2.74
C PHE A 105 -21.05 -11.66 -3.76
N SER A 106 -21.85 -10.73 -3.25
CA SER A 106 -22.46 -9.66 -4.04
C SER A 106 -22.54 -8.41 -3.16
N ILE A 107 -21.95 -7.31 -3.63
CA ILE A 107 -21.89 -6.06 -2.86
C ILE A 107 -22.10 -4.82 -3.74
N PRO A 108 -22.78 -3.79 -3.23
CA PRO A 108 -22.84 -2.49 -3.89
C PRO A 108 -21.51 -1.74 -3.73
N ILE A 109 -21.09 -1.06 -4.81
CA ILE A 109 -19.93 -0.17 -4.83
C ILE A 109 -20.44 1.26 -4.97
N LEU A 110 -20.39 2.00 -3.87
CA LEU A 110 -20.83 3.40 -3.80
C LEU A 110 -19.70 4.40 -4.10
N ASP A 111 -18.45 3.94 -4.03
CA ASP A 111 -17.30 4.81 -4.29
C ASP A 111 -16.95 4.85 -5.79
N ASN A 112 -17.05 6.03 -6.38
CA ASN A 112 -16.71 6.29 -7.77
C ASN A 112 -15.26 5.92 -8.10
N HIS A 113 -14.32 6.07 -7.16
CA HIS A 113 -12.95 5.64 -7.38
C HIS A 113 -12.89 4.11 -7.60
N LEU A 114 -13.53 3.30 -6.75
CA LEU A 114 -13.62 1.86 -6.97
C LEU A 114 -14.34 1.50 -8.28
N VAL A 115 -15.43 2.19 -8.63
CA VAL A 115 -16.15 1.95 -9.90
C VAL A 115 -15.22 2.18 -11.10
N SER A 116 -14.38 3.22 -11.06
CA SER A 116 -13.40 3.51 -12.12
C SER A 116 -12.29 2.47 -12.25
N ARG A 117 -12.13 1.59 -11.27
CA ARG A 117 -11.10 0.55 -11.19
C ARG A 117 -11.63 -0.85 -11.55
N LEU A 118 -12.93 -0.96 -11.84
CA LEU A 118 -13.54 -2.21 -12.25
C LEU A 118 -13.05 -2.63 -13.64
N PRO A 119 -12.91 -3.95 -13.89
CA PRO A 119 -12.52 -4.45 -15.20
C PRO A 119 -13.63 -4.20 -16.24
N ASP A 120 -13.23 -3.96 -17.48
CA ASP A 120 -14.17 -3.74 -18.60
C ASP A 120 -14.85 -5.02 -19.09
N LYS A 121 -14.27 -6.18 -18.78
CA LYS A 121 -14.77 -7.51 -19.17
C LYS A 121 -14.84 -8.42 -17.96
N VAL A 122 -15.85 -9.28 -17.93
CA VAL A 122 -16.08 -10.30 -16.90
C VAL A 122 -16.30 -11.68 -17.55
N PRO A 123 -15.96 -12.80 -16.87
CA PRO A 123 -15.33 -12.85 -15.56
C PRO A 123 -13.88 -12.34 -15.60
N SER A 124 -13.42 -11.69 -14.53
CA SER A 124 -12.06 -11.16 -14.43
C SER A 124 -11.48 -11.33 -13.03
N LYS A 125 -10.23 -11.78 -12.98
CA LYS A 125 -9.47 -11.88 -11.74
C LYS A 125 -8.87 -10.52 -11.39
N VAL A 126 -9.11 -10.06 -10.17
CA VAL A 126 -8.52 -8.82 -9.62
C VAL A 126 -8.04 -9.07 -8.21
N TYR A 127 -7.29 -8.12 -7.65
CA TYR A 127 -6.78 -8.17 -6.30
C TYR A 127 -7.40 -7.04 -5.49
N CYS A 128 -7.89 -7.33 -4.30
CA CYS A 128 -8.57 -6.34 -3.47
C CYS A 128 -7.97 -6.23 -2.09
N VAL A 129 -7.93 -5.01 -1.55
CA VAL A 129 -7.76 -4.80 -0.11
C VAL A 129 -9.16 -4.89 0.49
N LEU A 130 -9.38 -5.91 1.34
CA LEU A 130 -10.69 -6.22 1.91
C LEU A 130 -10.71 -5.91 3.40
N SER A 131 -11.84 -5.39 3.90
CA SER A 131 -12.12 -5.24 5.33
C SER A 131 -13.42 -5.98 5.67
N GLU A 132 -13.46 -6.65 6.82
CA GLU A 132 -14.62 -7.45 7.27
C GLU A 132 -15.38 -6.79 8.44
N GLY A 133 -15.05 -5.56 8.80
CA GLY A 133 -15.66 -4.83 9.93
C GLY A 133 -17.13 -4.46 9.68
N GLY A 134 -18.04 -5.37 10.05
CA GLY A 134 -19.49 -5.23 9.88
C GLY A 134 -20.03 -5.76 8.54
N GLY A 135 -19.22 -6.53 7.81
CA GLY A 135 -19.53 -7.05 6.47
C GLY A 135 -18.34 -6.89 5.52
N LEU A 136 -18.39 -7.58 4.38
CA LEU A 136 -17.35 -7.49 3.36
C LEU A 136 -17.34 -6.10 2.72
N LYS A 137 -16.23 -5.38 2.84
CA LYS A 137 -15.98 -4.08 2.19
C LYS A 137 -14.72 -4.15 1.35
N ILE A 138 -14.80 -3.67 0.12
CA ILE A 138 -13.64 -3.44 -0.73
C ILE A 138 -13.12 -2.04 -0.46
N LEU A 139 -11.84 -1.93 -0.07
CA LEU A 139 -11.18 -0.64 0.13
C LEU A 139 -10.45 -0.19 -1.14
N GLU A 140 -9.94 -1.14 -1.93
CA GLU A 140 -9.24 -0.88 -3.18
C GLU A 140 -9.36 -2.06 -4.15
N ILE A 141 -9.38 -1.77 -5.45
CA ILE A 141 -9.31 -2.75 -6.54
C ILE A 141 -8.02 -2.52 -7.32
N ILE A 142 -7.27 -3.60 -7.48
CA ILE A 142 -5.95 -3.64 -8.10
C ILE A 142 -6.03 -4.65 -9.25
N SER A 143 -5.71 -4.20 -10.46
CA SER A 143 -5.66 -5.12 -11.60
C SER A 143 -4.56 -6.16 -11.40
N GLU A 144 -4.69 -7.34 -12.02
CA GLU A 144 -3.65 -8.38 -11.94
C GLU A 144 -2.29 -7.85 -12.41
N LYS A 145 -2.26 -7.03 -13.47
CA LYS A 145 -1.03 -6.39 -13.96
C LYS A 145 -0.38 -5.50 -12.91
N GLU A 146 -1.14 -4.61 -12.27
CA GLU A 146 -0.61 -3.72 -11.21
C GLU A 146 -0.13 -4.53 -10.01
N TYR A 147 -0.87 -5.55 -9.60
CA TYR A 147 -0.47 -6.42 -8.50
C TYR A 147 0.87 -7.11 -8.79
N MET A 148 1.04 -7.63 -10.00
CA MET A 148 2.31 -8.27 -10.41
C MET A 148 3.48 -7.28 -10.42
N ILE A 149 3.26 -6.04 -10.88
CA ILE A 149 4.27 -4.98 -10.83
C ILE A 149 4.68 -4.68 -9.37
N LEU A 150 3.70 -4.52 -8.48
CA LEU A 150 3.94 -4.24 -7.06
C LEU A 150 4.72 -5.38 -6.38
N MET A 151 4.37 -6.64 -6.67
CA MET A 151 5.06 -7.80 -6.12
C MET A 151 6.51 -7.91 -6.64
N ASN A 152 6.73 -7.65 -7.93
CA ASN A 152 8.07 -7.67 -8.52
C ASN A 152 8.95 -6.53 -7.98
N ALA A 153 8.41 -5.31 -7.90
CA ALA A 153 9.13 -4.16 -7.34
C ALA A 153 9.55 -4.43 -5.89
N ARG A 154 8.65 -4.98 -5.07
CA ARG A 154 8.95 -5.36 -3.69
C ARG A 154 10.05 -6.43 -3.60
N LYS A 155 10.03 -7.43 -4.50
CA LYS A 155 11.07 -8.46 -4.56
C LYS A 155 12.44 -7.84 -4.85
N ILE A 156 12.53 -6.93 -5.83
CA ILE A 156 13.76 -6.23 -6.18
C ILE A 156 14.27 -5.38 -5.00
N LEU A 157 13.38 -4.61 -4.38
CA LEU A 157 13.74 -3.79 -3.20
C LEU A 157 14.29 -4.64 -2.06
N ASN A 158 13.65 -5.76 -1.75
CA ASN A 158 14.13 -6.67 -0.71
C ASN A 158 15.52 -7.25 -1.04
N GLN A 159 15.82 -7.50 -2.32
CA GLN A 159 17.14 -7.96 -2.75
C GLN A 159 18.20 -6.86 -2.58
N ILE A 160 17.89 -5.61 -2.96
CA ILE A 160 18.80 -4.47 -2.78
C ILE A 160 19.14 -4.29 -1.29
N ILE A 161 18.12 -4.24 -0.44
CA ILE A 161 18.30 -4.09 1.02
C ILE A 161 19.09 -5.27 1.60
N GLY A 162 18.81 -6.49 1.14
CA GLY A 162 19.54 -7.68 1.57
C GLY A 162 21.02 -7.64 1.19
N ASN A 163 21.34 -7.13 0.00
CA ASN A 163 22.71 -6.99 -0.47
C ASN A 163 23.46 -5.88 0.28
N GLU A 164 22.81 -4.74 0.52
CA GLU A 164 23.39 -3.64 1.31
C GLU A 164 23.79 -4.10 2.71
N ARG A 165 22.94 -4.89 3.38
CA ARG A 165 23.28 -5.47 4.69
C ARG A 165 24.52 -6.36 4.64
N LYS A 166 24.62 -7.24 3.64
CA LYS A 166 25.79 -8.11 3.45
C LYS A 166 27.07 -7.32 3.19
N ILE A 167 26.98 -6.26 2.40
CA ILE A 167 28.12 -5.37 2.12
C ILE A 167 28.55 -4.68 3.41
N ASN A 168 27.61 -4.16 4.20
CA ASN A 168 27.92 -3.50 5.47
C ASN A 168 28.55 -4.46 6.49
N GLU A 169 28.07 -5.70 6.57
CA GLU A 169 28.68 -6.75 7.40
C GLU A 169 30.10 -7.10 6.93
N TYR A 170 30.29 -7.24 5.62
CA TYR A 170 31.60 -7.52 5.04
C TYR A 170 32.62 -6.40 5.32
N VAL A 171 32.24 -5.14 5.10
CA VAL A 171 33.08 -3.97 5.40
C VAL A 171 33.41 -3.89 6.90
N LYS A 172 32.43 -4.15 7.77
CA LYS A 172 32.65 -4.18 9.21
C LYS A 172 33.67 -5.25 9.61
N ASN A 173 33.54 -6.46 9.08
CA ASN A 173 34.47 -7.56 9.39
C ASN A 173 35.90 -7.24 8.90
N LEU A 174 36.05 -6.67 7.70
CA LEU A 174 37.34 -6.21 7.20
C LEU A 174 37.97 -5.17 8.13
N LEU A 175 37.22 -4.16 8.57
CA LEU A 175 37.73 -3.14 9.48
C LEU A 175 38.15 -3.73 10.83
N GLU A 176 37.41 -4.71 11.35
CA GLU A 176 37.76 -5.42 12.59
C GLU A 176 39.02 -6.30 12.45
N GLU A 177 39.28 -6.86 11.27
CA GLU A 177 40.52 -7.58 10.97
C GLU A 177 41.72 -6.63 10.90
N TYR A 178 41.59 -5.49 10.20
CA TYR A 178 42.66 -4.48 10.11
C TYR A 178 43.08 -3.91 11.47
N VAL A 179 42.13 -3.58 12.35
CA VAL A 179 42.43 -3.04 13.69
C VAL A 179 43.16 -4.06 14.58
N LYS A 180 42.89 -5.37 14.41
CA LYS A 180 43.54 -6.43 15.20
C LYS A 180 44.97 -6.73 14.76
N ASP A 181 45.31 -6.41 13.52
CA ASP A 181 46.66 -6.58 12.99
C ASP A 181 47.56 -5.37 13.32
N ASP A 182 46.99 -4.17 13.42
CA ASP A 182 47.71 -2.97 13.88
C ASP A 182 48.08 -3.02 15.39
N ASP A 183 47.24 -3.61 16.25
CA ASP A 183 47.53 -3.79 17.69
C ASP A 183 48.62 -4.84 18.01
N LYS A 184 49.13 -5.55 16.99
CA LYS A 184 50.19 -6.57 17.12
C LYS A 184 51.57 -6.11 16.63
N SER A 185 51.69 -4.86 16.18
CA SER A 185 52.95 -4.24 15.71
C SER A 185 53.53 -3.30 16.76
#